data_AF-A0A1Q3W9S5-F1
#
_entry.id   AF-A0A1Q3W9S5-F1
#
_cell.length_a   1.000
_cell.length_b   1.000
_cell.length_c   1.000
_cell.angle_alpha   90.00
_cell.angle_beta   90.00
_cell.angle_gamma   90.00
#
_symmetry.space_group_name_H-M   'P 1'
#
loop_
_entity.id
_entity.type
_entity.pdbx_description
1 polymer ?
#
loop_
_entity_poly.entity_id
_entity_poly.type
_entity_poly.pdbx_seq_one_letter_code
_entity_poly.pdbx_strand_id
1 'polypeptide(L)'
;MLLQKGAYSPNGRYQLALPSDGNLVLNSYRNGSRQVIWSSNTANRQVKYGRFQDDGNFVLYDVNDRAVWASNTDGRGAYLAIQNDGNVVIYDANDKAIWSTDTWER
;
A
#
# COMPACT_ATOMS: atom_id res chain seq x y z
N MET A 1 7.05 4.98 -7.13
CA MET A 1 7.03 5.35 -5.69
C MET A 1 7.81 4.32 -4.88
N LEU A 2 8.69 4.70 -3.94
CA LEU A 2 9.37 3.78 -3.01
C LEU A 2 8.84 4.00 -1.59
N LEU A 3 8.45 2.91 -0.92
CA LEU A 3 7.89 2.93 0.42
C LEU A 3 8.86 2.26 1.41
N GLN A 4 9.53 3.07 2.23
CA GLN A 4 10.39 2.61 3.33
C GLN A 4 9.92 3.13 4.70
N LYS A 5 9.33 4.33 4.75
CA LYS A 5 8.91 5.00 6.00
C LYS A 5 7.39 5.25 6.09
N GLY A 6 6.64 4.75 5.11
CA GLY A 6 5.21 4.99 4.96
C GLY A 6 4.88 6.25 4.14
N ALA A 7 3.62 6.37 3.74
CA ALA A 7 3.06 7.50 3.01
C ALA A 7 1.63 7.78 3.51
N TYR A 8 1.25 9.05 3.52
CA TYR A 8 -0.04 9.49 4.08
C TYR A 8 -1.04 9.86 2.97
N SER A 9 -2.33 9.72 3.28
CA SER A 9 -3.40 10.36 2.50
C SER A 9 -3.25 11.89 2.55
N PRO A 10 -3.78 12.63 1.55
CA PRO A 10 -3.71 14.10 1.53
C PRO A 10 -4.25 14.79 2.78
N ASN A 11 -5.26 14.22 3.45
CA ASN A 11 -5.82 14.75 4.70
C ASN A 11 -5.08 14.30 5.97
N GLY A 12 -4.01 13.50 5.84
CA GLY A 12 -3.20 12.98 6.94
C GLY A 12 -3.87 11.93 7.84
N ARG A 13 -5.12 11.53 7.55
CA ARG A 13 -5.89 10.59 8.41
C ARG A 13 -5.58 9.13 8.15
N TYR A 14 -4.94 8.81 7.04
CA TYR A 14 -4.56 7.45 6.69
C TYR A 14 -3.09 7.37 6.34
N GLN A 15 -2.47 6.25 6.69
CA GLN A 15 -1.07 6.00 6.38
C GLN A 15 -0.88 4.57 5.90
N LEU A 16 -0.37 4.41 4.68
CA LEU A 16 0.19 3.15 4.23
C LEU A 16 1.60 3.05 4.79
N ALA A 17 1.86 2.09 5.69
CA ALA A 17 3.11 1.97 6.42
C ALA A 17 3.68 0.56 6.30
N LEU A 18 5.02 0.47 6.36
CA LEU A 18 5.75 -0.79 6.39
C LEU A 18 6.64 -0.81 7.65
N PRO A 19 6.12 -1.26 8.80
CA PRO A 19 6.90 -1.41 10.03
C PRO A 19 7.99 -2.49 9.91
N SER A 20 8.86 -2.58 10.92
CA SER A 20 10.01 -3.49 10.93
C SER A 20 9.65 -4.98 11.02
N ASP A 21 8.40 -5.32 11.35
CA ASP A 21 7.89 -6.69 11.28
C ASP A 21 7.67 -7.17 9.82
N GLY A 22 7.78 -6.25 8.85
CA GLY A 22 7.64 -6.52 7.43
C GLY A 22 6.19 -6.59 6.97
N ASN A 23 5.20 -6.27 7.80
CA ASN A 23 3.81 -6.29 7.38
C ASN A 23 3.38 -4.93 6.83
N LEU A 24 3.16 -4.82 5.53
CA LEU A 24 2.55 -3.61 4.98
C LEU A 24 1.11 -3.48 5.51
N VAL A 25 0.82 -2.34 6.15
CA VAL A 25 -0.47 -2.05 6.78
C VAL A 25 -1.01 -0.70 6.36
N LEU A 26 -2.33 -0.57 6.30
CA LEU A 26 -3.02 0.72 6.22
C LEU A 26 -3.52 1.09 7.62
N ASN A 27 -3.00 2.18 8.15
CA ASN A 27 -3.44 2.76 9.42
C ASN A 27 -4.51 3.84 9.18
N SER A 28 -5.54 3.86 10.01
CA SER A 28 -6.49 4.95 10.22
C SER A 28 -6.17 5.65 11.53
N TYR A 29 -6.20 6.98 11.53
CA TYR A 29 -6.05 7.83 12.73
C TYR A 29 -7.37 8.54 13.11
N ARG A 30 -8.50 7.99 12.67
CA ARG A 30 -9.82 8.48 13.04
C ARG A 30 -10.03 8.31 14.55
N ASN A 31 -10.69 9.28 15.18
CA ASN A 31 -11.04 9.26 16.62
C ASN A 31 -9.85 9.29 17.59
N GLY A 32 -8.71 9.87 17.18
CA GLY A 32 -7.56 10.10 18.08
C GLY A 32 -6.76 8.85 18.43
N SER A 33 -7.09 7.69 17.83
CA SER A 33 -6.37 6.43 18.02
C SER A 33 -5.93 5.85 16.68
N ARG A 34 -4.80 5.14 16.66
CA ARG A 34 -4.35 4.38 15.49
C ARG A 34 -5.09 3.06 15.40
N GLN A 35 -5.70 2.76 14.26
CA GLN A 35 -6.29 1.46 13.93
C GLN A 35 -5.70 0.91 12.64
N VAL A 36 -5.34 -0.37 12.62
CA VAL A 36 -4.97 -1.06 11.37
C VAL A 36 -6.25 -1.51 10.68
N ILE A 37 -6.51 -1.03 9.47
CA ILE A 37 -7.73 -1.32 8.70
C ILE A 37 -7.50 -2.27 7.53
N TRP A 38 -6.25 -2.45 7.10
CA TRP A 38 -5.85 -3.45 6.11
C TRP A 38 -4.40 -3.91 6.35
N SER A 39 -4.09 -5.13 5.91
CA SER A 39 -2.77 -5.79 6.05
C SER A 39 -2.47 -6.66 4.83
N SER A 40 -1.23 -6.62 4.36
CA SER A 40 -0.70 -7.51 3.32
C SER A 40 -0.47 -8.95 3.80
N ASN A 41 -0.52 -9.17 5.12
CA ASN A 41 -0.27 -10.45 5.78
C ASN A 41 1.13 -11.00 5.50
N THR A 42 2.13 -10.11 5.55
CA THR A 42 3.53 -10.42 5.28
C THR A 42 4.43 -10.28 6.51
N ALA A 43 3.83 -10.21 7.70
CA ALA A 43 4.56 -10.21 8.97
C ALA A 43 5.58 -11.36 9.06
N ASN A 44 6.76 -11.07 9.58
CA ASN A 44 7.89 -12.00 9.74
C ASN A 44 8.45 -12.57 8.41
N ARG A 45 8.12 -11.99 7.26
CA ARG A 45 8.67 -12.39 5.95
C ARG A 45 9.87 -11.56 5.51
N GLN A 46 10.49 -10.83 6.45
CA GLN A 46 11.67 -10.00 6.23
C GLN A 46 11.49 -8.97 5.10
N VAL A 47 10.28 -8.46 4.91
CA VAL A 47 10.01 -7.40 3.92
C VAL A 47 10.78 -6.14 4.30
N LYS A 48 11.55 -5.61 3.35
CA LYS A 48 12.43 -4.45 3.52
C LYS A 48 11.84 -3.18 2.91
N TYR A 49 11.15 -3.28 1.77
CA TYR A 49 10.54 -2.13 1.11
C TYR A 49 9.36 -2.55 0.22
N GLY A 50 8.49 -1.58 -0.08
CA GLY A 50 7.50 -1.67 -1.15
C GLY A 50 7.84 -0.73 -2.29
N ARG A 51 7.58 -1.11 -3.54
CA ARG A 51 7.82 -0.25 -4.71
C ARG A 51 6.64 -0.33 -5.67
N PHE A 52 6.10 0.84 -6.04
CA PHE A 52 5.30 0.98 -7.26
C PHE A 52 6.26 1.13 -8.42
N GLN A 53 6.27 0.12 -9.28
CA GLN A 53 7.22 -0.09 -10.36
C GLN A 53 6.75 0.60 -11.64
N ASP A 54 7.67 0.71 -12.60
CA ASP A 54 7.40 1.40 -13.87
C ASP A 54 6.47 0.57 -14.79
N ASP A 55 6.29 -0.72 -14.48
CA ASP A 55 5.35 -1.62 -15.15
C ASP A 55 3.92 -1.53 -14.58
N GLY A 56 3.67 -0.69 -13.57
CA GLY A 56 2.36 -0.53 -12.95
C GLY A 56 2.06 -1.49 -11.80
N ASN A 57 3.02 -2.30 -11.37
CA ASN A 57 2.84 -3.22 -10.24
C ASN A 57 3.30 -2.59 -8.92
N PHE A 58 2.59 -2.88 -7.83
CA PHE A 58 3.05 -2.58 -6.48
C PHE A 58 3.55 -3.86 -5.82
N VAL A 59 4.85 -3.92 -5.52
CA VAL A 59 5.50 -5.15 -5.05
C VAL A 59 6.24 -4.92 -3.73
N LEU A 60 6.10 -5.86 -2.81
CA LEU A 60 6.87 -5.94 -1.57
C LEU A 60 8.08 -6.85 -1.76
N TYR A 61 9.25 -6.36 -1.35
CA TYR A 61 10.53 -7.05 -1.50
C TYR A 61 11.16 -7.36 -0.14
N ASP A 62 11.71 -8.56 0.01
CA ASP A 62 12.48 -8.95 1.18
C ASP A 62 13.90 -8.34 1.20
N VAL A 63 14.66 -8.64 2.24
CA VAL A 63 16.05 -8.18 2.40
C VAL A 63 17.03 -8.68 1.32
N ASN A 64 16.65 -9.71 0.56
CA ASN A 64 17.41 -10.29 -0.55
C ASN A 64 16.85 -9.88 -1.93
N ASP A 65 16.01 -8.84 -1.97
CA ASP A 65 15.35 -8.33 -3.17
C ASP A 65 14.44 -9.35 -3.87
N ARG A 66 13.88 -10.32 -3.13
CA ARG A 66 12.87 -11.27 -3.63
C ARG A 66 11.46 -10.74 -3.40
N ALA A 67 10.59 -10.91 -4.39
CA ALA A 67 9.18 -10.52 -4.27
C ALA A 67 8.45 -11.42 -3.26
N VAL A 68 7.77 -10.80 -2.30
CA VAL A 68 7.03 -11.47 -1.22
C VAL A 68 5.52 -11.38 -1.45
N TRP A 69 5.06 -10.27 -2.01
CA TRP A 69 3.67 -9.96 -2.30
C TRP A 69 3.60 -8.95 -3.45
N ALA A 70 2.54 -9.01 -4.27
CA ALA A 70 2.30 -8.08 -5.36
C ALA A 70 0.81 -7.78 -5.52
N SER A 71 0.48 -6.59 -6.04
CA SER A 71 -0.89 -6.21 -6.42
C SER A 71 -1.37 -6.91 -7.70
N ASN A 72 -0.46 -7.49 -8.49
CA ASN A 72 -0.73 -8.16 -9.77
C ASN A 72 -1.40 -7.22 -10.79
N THR A 73 -0.90 -5.99 -10.84
CA THR A 73 -1.37 -4.91 -11.74
C THR A 73 -0.35 -4.57 -12.82
N ASP A 74 0.67 -5.41 -13.01
CA ASP A 74 1.65 -5.28 -14.08
C ASP A 74 0.97 -5.13 -15.46
N GLY A 75 1.54 -4.24 -16.27
CA GLY A 75 1.05 -3.88 -17.60
C GLY A 75 -0.25 -3.06 -17.63
N ARG A 76 -0.86 -2.75 -16.47
CA ARG A 76 -2.15 -2.05 -16.39
C ARG A 76 -2.15 -0.87 -15.44
N GLY A 77 -1.38 -0.92 -14.35
CA GLY A 77 -1.32 0.17 -13.37
C GLY A 77 -0.60 1.40 -13.91
N ALA A 78 -1.18 2.56 -13.71
CA ALA A 78 -0.59 3.86 -14.02
C ALA A 78 -0.13 4.59 -12.75
N TYR A 79 -0.93 4.56 -11.68
CA TYR A 79 -0.57 5.19 -10.41
C TYR A 79 -1.24 4.52 -9.21
N LEU A 80 -0.62 4.70 -8.04
CA LEU A 80 -1.13 4.29 -6.73
C LEU A 80 -1.53 5.53 -5.93
N ALA A 81 -2.74 5.54 -5.40
CA ALA A 81 -3.27 6.62 -4.57
C ALA A 81 -3.63 6.13 -3.17
N ILE A 82 -3.23 6.89 -2.15
CA ILE A 82 -3.73 6.74 -0.78
C ILE A 82 -4.80 7.82 -0.60
N GLN A 83 -6.04 7.39 -0.47
CA GLN A 83 -7.20 8.26 -0.60
C GLN A 83 -7.70 8.75 0.76
N ASN A 84 -8.39 9.90 0.73
CA ASN A 84 -8.93 10.54 1.93
C ASN A 84 -10.14 9.81 2.53
N ASP A 85 -10.70 8.86 1.80
CA ASP A 85 -11.81 7.99 2.21
C ASP A 85 -11.35 6.71 2.93
N GLY A 86 -10.04 6.48 3.02
CA GLY A 86 -9.46 5.31 3.67
C GLY A 86 -9.12 4.17 2.73
N ASN A 87 -9.14 4.37 1.42
CA ASN A 87 -8.74 3.36 0.46
C ASN A 87 -7.30 3.56 -0.03
N VAL A 88 -6.63 2.46 -0.40
CA VAL A 88 -5.45 2.51 -1.27
C VAL A 88 -5.82 1.85 -2.57
N VAL A 89 -5.66 2.57 -3.66
CA VAL A 89 -6.14 2.15 -4.99
C VAL A 89 -5.00 2.24 -6.00
N ILE A 90 -4.93 1.25 -6.88
CA ILE A 90 -4.15 1.35 -8.11
C ILE A 90 -5.14 1.58 -9.26
N TYR A 91 -4.86 2.62 -10.04
CA TYR A 91 -5.63 3.02 -11.21
C TYR A 91 -4.88 2.70 -12.48
N ASP A 92 -5.60 2.42 -13.56
CA ASP A 92 -5.05 2.42 -14.92
C ASP A 92 -4.98 3.83 -15.52
N ALA A 93 -4.50 3.93 -16.76
CA ALA A 93 -4.32 5.22 -17.44
C ALA A 93 -5.64 5.95 -17.80
N ASN A 94 -6.79 5.30 -17.65
CA ASN A 94 -8.12 5.88 -17.87
C ASN A 94 -8.83 6.19 -16.54
N ASP A 95 -8.08 6.31 -15.44
CA ASP A 95 -8.59 6.52 -14.09
C ASP A 95 -9.56 5.42 -13.61
N LYS A 96 -9.48 4.21 -14.17
CA LYS A 96 -10.25 3.06 -13.68
C LYS A 96 -9.49 2.35 -12.57
N ALA A 97 -10.15 2.13 -11.43
CA ALA A 97 -9.59 1.33 -10.34
C ALA A 97 -9.44 -0.13 -10.79
N ILE A 98 -8.23 -0.68 -10.66
CA ILE A 98 -7.90 -2.05 -11.06
C ILE A 98 -7.44 -2.94 -9.89
N TRP A 99 -7.13 -2.33 -8.75
CA TRP A 99 -6.87 -3.01 -7.48
C TRP A 99 -7.16 -2.05 -6.33
N SER A 100 -7.65 -2.57 -5.20
CA SER A 100 -7.86 -1.76 -4.00
C SER A 100 -7.71 -2.57 -2.71
N THR A 101 -7.53 -1.88 -1.59
CA THR A 101 -7.56 -2.51 -0.25
C THR A 101 -8.97 -2.82 0.24
N ASP A 102 -10.00 -2.36 -0.47
CA ASP A 102 -11.42 -2.51 -0.15
C ASP A 102 -11.79 -1.95 1.23
N THR A 103 -11.21 -0.78 1.56
CA THR A 103 -11.35 -0.12 2.86
C THR A 103 -11.98 1.27 2.80
N TRP A 104 -12.54 1.68 1.65
CA TRP A 104 -13.34 2.89 1.59
C TRP A 104 -14.46 2.80 2.64
N GLU A 105 -14.71 3.89 3.38
CA GLU A 105 -15.73 3.99 4.44
C GLU A 105 -15.38 3.40 5.83
N ARG A 106 -14.12 2.98 6.10
CA ARG A 106 -13.66 2.64 7.46
C ARG A 106 -13.05 3.82 8.25
#